data_AF-A0A416RVU0-F1
#
_entry.id   AF-A0A416RVU0-F1
#
_cell.length_a   1.000
_cell.length_b   1.000
_cell.length_c   1.000
_cell.angle_alpha   90.00
_cell.angle_beta   90.00
_cell.angle_gamma   90.00
#
_symmetry.space_group_name_H-M   'P 1'
#
loop_
_entity.id
_entity.type
_entity.pdbx_description
1 polymer ?
#
loop_
_entity_poly.entity_id
_entity_poly.type
_entity_poly.pdbx_seq_one_letter_code
_entity_poly.pdbx_strand_id
1 'polypeptide(L)'
;AAQKRAGELEKLICKIYEDNALGKLPDARYKALDAQYAKEQDALEIEIAELEKAVTGYEQSQKSAEKFIALIDKYENFDTLTNTMLNEFVEKILVHERARKGSQDTTQEVEIYFNFVGRYIPPALQPVPLTPEEQEELRKKEERKDRLHQNYLRRKANGKQKEWEKRYNAKRKAQVEAAKATIRAEDMEKGIFTTVSQLPRQEPRKATVSASATV
;
A
#
# COMPACT_ATOMS: atom_id res chain seq x y z
N ALA A 1 8.62 27.72 -16.64
CA ALA A 1 8.02 28.90 -17.32
C ALA A 1 6.87 29.46 -16.50
N ALA A 2 5.92 28.62 -16.06
CA ALA A 2 4.81 28.99 -15.19
C ALA A 2 5.22 29.76 -13.90
N GLN A 3 6.25 29.30 -13.17
CA GLN A 3 6.77 30.03 -11.99
C GLN A 3 7.23 31.46 -12.29
N LYS A 4 7.84 31.71 -13.46
CA LYS A 4 8.25 33.07 -13.87
C LYS A 4 7.03 33.95 -14.14
N ARG A 5 6.00 33.40 -14.78
CA ARG A 5 4.74 34.10 -15.05
C ARG A 5 3.96 34.41 -13.77
N ALA A 6 3.92 33.48 -12.82
CA ALA A 6 3.32 33.71 -11.50
C ALA A 6 4.00 34.87 -10.76
N GLY A 7 5.35 34.92 -10.76
CA GLY A 7 6.10 36.04 -10.17
C GLY A 7 5.96 37.38 -10.93
N GLU A 8 5.64 37.36 -12.23
CA GLU A 8 5.28 38.56 -12.97
C GLU A 8 3.87 39.06 -12.61
N LEU A 9 2.92 38.14 -12.42
CA LEU A 9 1.54 38.45 -12.01
C LEU A 9 1.49 39.11 -10.65
N GLU A 10 2.23 38.64 -9.64
CA GLU A 10 2.30 39.31 -8.33
C GLU A 10 2.74 40.77 -8.45
N LYS A 11 3.76 41.04 -9.28
CA LYS A 11 4.24 42.41 -9.52
C LYS A 11 3.19 43.27 -10.23
N LEU A 12 2.40 42.69 -11.13
CA LEU A 12 1.30 43.39 -11.82
C LEU A 12 0.15 43.69 -10.85
N ILE A 13 -0.20 42.74 -9.97
CA ILE A 13 -1.23 42.91 -8.95
C ILE A 13 -0.83 44.04 -7.98
N CYS A 14 0.41 44.05 -7.48
CA CYS A 14 0.90 45.13 -6.61
C CYS A 14 0.77 46.51 -7.27
N LYS A 15 1.16 46.64 -8.54
CA LYS A 15 1.04 47.90 -9.28
C LYS A 15 -0.40 48.36 -9.46
N ILE A 16 -1.31 47.43 -9.78
CA ILE A 16 -2.73 47.75 -9.98
C ILE A 16 -3.39 48.18 -8.66
N TYR A 17 -2.98 47.58 -7.53
CA TYR A 17 -3.42 47.99 -6.21
C TYR A 17 -2.94 49.41 -5.86
N GLU A 18 -1.67 49.71 -6.10
CA GLU A 18 -1.10 51.05 -5.91
C GLU A 18 -1.81 52.11 -6.75
N ASP A 19 -2.05 51.84 -8.04
CA ASP A 19 -2.74 52.79 -8.93
C ASP A 19 -4.23 52.97 -8.57
N ASN A 20 -4.89 51.96 -8.00
CA ASN A 20 -6.24 52.11 -7.45
C ASN A 20 -6.24 52.97 -6.17
N ALA A 21 -5.31 52.70 -5.25
CA ALA A 21 -5.16 53.50 -4.01
C ALA A 21 -4.86 54.98 -4.30
N LEU A 22 -4.16 55.27 -5.39
CA LEU A 22 -3.88 56.63 -5.88
C LEU A 22 -5.05 57.26 -6.67
N GLY A 23 -6.16 56.54 -6.86
CA GLY A 23 -7.37 57.02 -7.56
C GLY A 23 -7.22 57.17 -9.08
N LYS A 24 -6.13 56.66 -9.66
CA LYS A 24 -5.89 56.71 -11.12
C LYS A 24 -6.72 55.69 -11.89
N LEU A 25 -7.17 54.64 -11.19
CA LEU A 25 -7.96 53.55 -11.76
C LEU A 25 -9.36 53.52 -11.11
N PRO A 26 -10.45 53.48 -11.89
CA PRO A 26 -11.79 53.28 -11.33
C PRO A 26 -11.94 51.88 -10.71
N ASP A 27 -12.58 51.81 -9.53
CA ASP A 27 -12.82 50.56 -8.79
C ASP A 27 -13.45 49.43 -9.62
N ALA A 28 -14.34 49.78 -10.56
CA ALA A 28 -14.97 48.81 -11.45
C ALA A 28 -13.96 48.08 -12.35
N ARG A 29 -12.93 48.79 -12.82
CA ARG A 29 -11.84 48.21 -13.63
C ARG A 29 -10.86 47.43 -12.78
N TYR A 30 -10.56 47.90 -11.56
CA TYR A 30 -9.74 47.17 -10.60
C TYR A 30 -10.33 45.77 -10.35
N LYS A 31 -11.62 45.68 -9.99
CA LYS A 31 -12.28 44.40 -9.71
C LYS A 31 -12.26 43.43 -10.90
N ALA A 32 -12.37 43.95 -12.12
CA ALA A 32 -12.33 43.12 -13.32
C ALA A 32 -10.93 42.54 -13.59
N LEU A 33 -9.88 43.36 -13.41
CA LEU A 33 -8.48 42.94 -13.59
C LEU A 33 -8.02 42.01 -12.46
N ASP A 34 -8.35 42.32 -11.21
CA ASP A 34 -8.09 41.49 -10.04
C ASP A 34 -8.69 40.08 -10.21
N ALA A 35 -9.96 40.00 -10.65
CA ALA A 35 -10.61 38.72 -10.92
C ALA A 35 -10.00 37.93 -12.09
N GLN A 36 -9.40 38.61 -13.09
CA GLN A 36 -8.70 37.93 -14.19
C GLN A 36 -7.35 37.38 -13.74
N TYR A 37 -6.57 38.19 -13.01
CA TYR A 37 -5.26 37.77 -12.52
C TYR A 37 -5.35 36.71 -11.43
N ALA A 38 -6.35 36.78 -10.55
CA ALA A 38 -6.63 35.72 -9.58
C ALA A 38 -6.90 34.37 -10.27
N LYS A 39 -7.72 34.35 -11.33
CA LYS A 39 -7.97 33.13 -12.11
C LYS A 39 -6.72 32.61 -12.81
N GLU A 40 -5.88 33.49 -13.37
CA GLU A 40 -4.62 33.10 -14.01
C GLU A 40 -3.63 32.55 -12.97
N GLN A 41 -3.58 33.16 -11.79
CA GLN A 41 -2.73 32.73 -10.68
C GLN A 41 -3.16 31.35 -10.16
N ASP A 42 -4.45 31.13 -9.92
CA ASP A 42 -4.99 29.83 -9.49
C ASP A 42 -4.66 28.74 -10.52
N ALA A 43 -4.83 29.03 -11.82
CA ALA A 43 -4.52 28.07 -12.89
C ALA A 43 -3.02 27.75 -12.95
N LEU A 44 -2.16 28.76 -12.81
CA LEU A 44 -0.71 28.57 -12.80
C LEU A 44 -0.23 27.85 -11.55
N GLU A 45 -0.83 28.09 -10.38
CA GLU A 45 -0.47 27.39 -9.14
C GLU A 45 -0.80 25.90 -9.23
N ILE A 46 -1.96 25.55 -9.80
CA ILE A 46 -2.32 24.16 -10.09
C ILE A 46 -1.31 23.53 -11.07
N GLU A 47 -1.00 24.21 -12.18
CA GLU A 47 -0.03 23.70 -13.16
C GLU A 47 1.36 23.52 -12.55
N ILE A 48 1.83 24.47 -11.73
CA ILE A 48 3.11 24.38 -11.03
C ILE A 48 3.10 23.20 -10.07
N ALA A 49 2.05 23.03 -9.25
CA ALA A 49 1.95 21.93 -8.31
C ALA A 49 1.94 20.56 -9.01
N GLU A 50 1.24 20.44 -10.14
CA GLU A 50 1.23 19.22 -10.95
C GLU A 50 2.61 18.92 -11.55
N LEU A 51 3.28 19.94 -12.12
CA LEU A 51 4.61 19.79 -12.69
C LEU A 51 5.66 19.47 -11.62
N GLU A 52 5.61 20.11 -10.45
CA GLU A 52 6.50 19.82 -9.33
C GLU A 52 6.30 18.40 -8.80
N LYS A 53 5.04 17.94 -8.71
CA LYS A 53 4.73 16.55 -8.36
C LYS A 53 5.26 15.56 -9.39
N ALA A 54 5.17 15.88 -10.68
CA ALA A 54 5.73 15.04 -11.73
C ALA A 54 7.26 14.97 -11.63
N VAL A 55 7.94 16.13 -11.49
CA VAL A 55 9.41 16.21 -11.37
C VAL A 55 9.90 15.45 -10.15
N THR A 56 9.29 15.67 -8.99
CA THR A 56 9.65 14.95 -7.76
C THR A 56 9.42 13.44 -7.89
N GLY A 57 8.37 13.01 -8.58
CA GLY A 57 8.15 11.60 -8.93
C GLY A 57 9.26 11.02 -9.81
N TYR A 58 9.69 11.75 -10.85
CA TYR A 58 10.80 11.33 -11.71
C TYR A 58 12.13 11.25 -10.97
N GLU A 59 12.46 12.25 -10.15
CA GLU A 59 13.69 12.24 -9.35
C GLU A 59 13.70 11.09 -8.35
N GLN A 60 12.57 10.80 -7.71
CA GLN A 60 12.43 9.64 -6.82
C GLN A 60 12.66 8.34 -7.59
N SER A 61 12.11 8.22 -8.81
CA SER A 61 12.32 7.06 -9.68
C SER A 61 13.76 6.92 -10.18
N GLN A 62 14.48 8.01 -10.42
CA GLN A 62 15.90 7.96 -10.79
C GLN A 62 16.76 7.52 -9.59
N LYS A 63 16.56 8.17 -8.44
CA LYS A 63 17.23 7.79 -7.18
C LYS A 63 16.91 6.36 -6.76
N SER A 64 15.72 5.87 -7.07
CA SER A 64 15.35 4.47 -6.84
C SER A 64 16.15 3.54 -7.74
N ALA A 65 16.18 3.80 -9.05
CA ALA A 65 16.95 3.00 -10.00
C ALA A 65 18.45 2.93 -9.65
N GLU A 66 19.06 4.06 -9.25
CA GLU A 66 20.46 4.09 -8.80
C GLU A 66 20.70 3.20 -7.57
N LYS A 67 19.80 3.25 -6.58
CA LYS A 67 19.87 2.38 -5.39
C LYS A 67 19.68 0.92 -5.74
N PHE A 68 18.84 0.62 -6.73
CA PHE A 68 18.62 -0.75 -7.21
C PHE A 68 19.87 -1.33 -7.85
N ILE A 69 20.52 -0.56 -8.73
CA ILE A 69 21.78 -0.98 -9.37
C ILE A 69 22.84 -1.21 -8.29
N ALA A 70 22.98 -0.29 -7.33
CA ALA A 70 23.92 -0.45 -6.23
C ALA A 70 23.64 -1.70 -5.36
N LEU A 71 22.38 -2.09 -5.20
CA LEU A 71 22.00 -3.33 -4.51
C LEU A 71 22.33 -4.58 -5.33
N ILE A 72 22.11 -4.55 -6.65
CA ILE A 72 22.51 -5.64 -7.55
C ILE A 72 24.02 -5.82 -7.49
N ASP A 73 24.79 -4.74 -7.66
CA ASP A 73 26.26 -4.80 -7.65
C ASP A 73 26.79 -5.36 -6.31
N LYS A 74 26.14 -5.01 -5.19
CA LYS A 74 26.48 -5.54 -3.86
C LYS A 74 26.24 -7.04 -3.72
N TYR A 75 25.22 -7.56 -4.41
CA TYR A 75 24.75 -8.94 -4.30
C TYR A 75 24.79 -9.68 -5.65
N GLU A 76 25.71 -9.33 -6.54
CA GLU A 76 25.82 -10.00 -7.84
C GLU A 76 26.45 -11.40 -7.69
N ASN A 77 27.41 -11.52 -6.78
CA ASN A 77 28.18 -12.75 -6.56
C ASN A 77 27.95 -13.32 -5.16
N PHE A 78 26.82 -13.97 -4.93
CA PHE A 78 26.57 -14.73 -3.70
C PHE A 78 26.49 -16.24 -3.98
N ASP A 79 27.16 -17.02 -3.13
CA ASP A 79 27.07 -18.48 -3.16
C ASP A 79 25.79 -19.00 -2.49
N THR A 80 25.28 -18.25 -1.50
CA THR A 80 24.09 -18.63 -0.72
C THR A 80 23.12 -17.47 -0.61
N LEU A 81 21.87 -17.69 -1.02
CA LEU A 81 20.80 -16.71 -0.90
C LEU A 81 20.35 -16.60 0.56
N THR A 82 20.53 -15.44 1.18
CA THR A 82 20.08 -15.20 2.55
C THR A 82 18.72 -14.49 2.58
N ASN A 83 17.94 -14.72 3.64
CA ASN A 83 16.65 -14.07 3.84
C ASN A 83 16.80 -12.53 3.93
N THR A 84 17.92 -12.04 4.47
CA THR A 84 18.21 -10.61 4.54
C THR A 84 18.34 -9.98 3.15
N MET A 85 19.03 -10.66 2.21
CA MET A 85 19.11 -10.21 0.81
C MET A 85 17.72 -10.12 0.16
N LEU A 86 16.88 -11.14 0.37
CA LEU A 86 15.52 -11.16 -0.20
C LEU A 86 14.65 -10.03 0.36
N ASN A 87 14.70 -9.77 1.66
CA ASN A 87 13.93 -8.68 2.27
C ASN A 87 14.44 -7.29 1.85
N GLU A 88 15.73 -7.16 1.54
CA GLU A 88 16.29 -5.93 0.98
C GLU A 88 15.88 -5.73 -0.49
N PHE A 89 15.59 -6.80 -1.22
CA PHE A 89 15.28 -6.74 -2.65
C PHE A 89 13.78 -6.70 -2.95
N VAL A 90 12.96 -7.38 -2.14
CA VAL A 90 11.52 -7.50 -2.32
C VAL A 90 10.79 -6.56 -1.36
N GLU A 91 10.00 -5.63 -1.92
CA GLU A 91 9.15 -4.73 -1.13
C GLU A 91 7.96 -5.51 -0.54
N LYS A 92 7.24 -6.21 -1.41
CA LYS A 92 6.04 -6.98 -1.06
C LYS A 92 5.75 -8.05 -2.09
N ILE A 93 5.07 -9.10 -1.63
CA ILE A 93 4.55 -10.16 -2.47
C ILE A 93 3.03 -10.16 -2.31
N LEU A 94 2.32 -9.83 -3.38
CA LEU A 94 0.86 -9.94 -3.42
C LEU A 94 0.49 -11.32 -3.94
N VAL A 95 -0.22 -12.06 -3.11
CA VAL A 95 -0.70 -13.40 -3.41
C VAL A 95 -2.21 -13.30 -3.59
N HIS A 96 -2.66 -13.36 -4.83
CA HIS A 96 -4.08 -13.21 -5.17
C HIS A 96 -4.89 -14.45 -4.80
N GLU A 97 -6.21 -14.31 -4.73
CA GLU A 97 -7.08 -15.46 -4.53
C GLU A 97 -6.98 -16.43 -5.72
N ARG A 98 -7.03 -17.72 -5.41
CA ARG A 98 -7.08 -18.77 -6.42
C ARG A 98 -8.37 -18.67 -7.23
N ALA A 99 -8.26 -18.56 -8.55
CA ALA A 99 -9.41 -18.51 -9.44
C ALA A 99 -10.29 -19.78 -9.39
N ARG A 100 -9.71 -20.95 -9.07
CA ARG A 100 -10.42 -22.25 -9.09
C ARG A 100 -10.16 -23.07 -7.83
N LYS A 101 -11.19 -23.69 -7.27
CA LYS A 101 -11.13 -24.46 -6.01
C LYS A 101 -11.57 -25.92 -6.22
N GLY A 102 -10.86 -26.87 -5.63
CA GLY A 102 -11.16 -28.31 -5.76
C GLY A 102 -10.29 -29.09 -6.73
N SER A 103 -9.35 -28.43 -7.41
CA SER A 103 -8.24 -29.07 -8.11
C SER A 103 -6.97 -28.98 -7.28
N GLN A 104 -6.10 -29.98 -7.35
CA GLN A 104 -4.75 -29.95 -6.76
C GLN A 104 -3.84 -29.00 -7.55
N ASP A 105 -4.03 -28.92 -8.87
CA ASP A 105 -3.21 -28.14 -9.80
C ASP A 105 -3.84 -26.79 -10.16
N THR A 106 -4.28 -26.02 -9.16
CA THR A 106 -4.78 -24.67 -9.38
C THR A 106 -3.62 -23.69 -9.47
N THR A 107 -3.61 -22.85 -10.51
CA THR A 107 -2.71 -21.70 -10.62
C THR A 107 -3.15 -20.58 -9.69
N GLN A 108 -2.18 -19.93 -9.04
CA GLN A 108 -2.39 -18.77 -8.20
C GLN A 108 -1.53 -17.64 -8.73
N GLU A 109 -2.13 -16.48 -8.94
CA GLU A 109 -1.37 -15.31 -9.39
C GLU A 109 -0.57 -14.74 -8.22
N VAL A 110 0.72 -14.57 -8.45
CA VAL A 110 1.66 -13.99 -7.49
C VAL A 110 2.34 -12.82 -8.17
N GLU A 111 2.17 -11.63 -7.60
CA GLU A 111 2.87 -10.43 -8.02
C GLU A 111 3.98 -10.13 -7.02
N ILE A 112 5.21 -10.04 -7.52
CA ILE A 112 6.37 -9.68 -6.73
C ILE A 112 6.73 -8.23 -7.06
N TYR A 113 6.70 -7.39 -6.03
CA TYR A 113 7.16 -6.00 -6.11
C TYR A 113 8.58 -5.94 -5.58
N PHE A 114 9.49 -5.52 -6.45
CA PHE A 114 10.87 -5.30 -6.08
C PHE A 114 11.05 -3.88 -5.59
N ASN A 115 11.89 -3.72 -4.57
CA ASN A 115 12.30 -2.41 -4.11
C ASN A 115 12.87 -1.64 -5.32
N PHE A 116 12.39 -0.42 -5.52
CA PHE A 116 12.86 0.54 -6.52
C PHE A 116 12.47 0.30 -8.00
N VAL A 117 11.98 -0.89 -8.38
CA VAL A 117 11.53 -1.21 -9.77
C VAL A 117 10.02 -1.46 -9.85
N GLY A 118 9.38 -1.83 -8.74
CA GLY A 118 7.96 -2.16 -8.71
C GLY A 118 7.67 -3.55 -9.28
N ARG A 119 6.60 -3.69 -10.08
CA ARG A 119 6.20 -4.98 -10.65
C ARG A 119 7.18 -5.40 -11.75
N TYR A 120 7.99 -6.40 -11.48
CA TYR A 120 8.90 -6.98 -12.47
C TYR A 120 8.47 -8.40 -12.83
N ILE A 121 8.33 -8.67 -14.12
CA ILE A 121 8.07 -10.01 -14.65
C ILE A 121 9.33 -10.42 -15.44
N PRO A 122 10.13 -11.37 -14.94
CA PRO A 122 11.29 -11.88 -15.65
C PRO A 122 10.94 -12.29 -17.09
N PRO A 123 11.75 -11.92 -18.11
CA PRO A 123 11.52 -12.30 -19.49
C PRO A 123 11.38 -13.82 -19.72
N ALA A 124 12.07 -14.64 -18.92
CA ALA A 124 11.96 -16.10 -18.98
C ALA A 124 10.58 -16.63 -18.55
N LEU A 125 9.80 -15.84 -17.83
CA LEU A 125 8.42 -16.16 -17.44
C LEU A 125 7.38 -15.55 -18.40
N GLN A 126 7.83 -14.89 -19.47
CA GLN A 126 6.91 -14.44 -20.52
C GLN A 126 6.36 -15.66 -21.27
N PRO A 127 5.07 -15.62 -21.65
CA PRO A 127 4.47 -16.71 -22.38
C PRO A 127 5.15 -16.84 -23.75
N VAL A 128 6.02 -17.84 -23.87
CA VAL A 128 6.54 -18.28 -25.17
C VAL A 128 5.33 -18.69 -26.02
N PRO A 129 5.26 -18.31 -27.30
CA PRO A 129 4.19 -18.78 -28.17
C PRO A 129 4.24 -20.31 -28.27
N LEU A 130 3.30 -20.96 -27.58
CA LEU A 130 3.17 -22.42 -27.57
C LEU A 130 2.76 -22.95 -28.94
N THR A 131 3.23 -24.15 -29.25
CA THR A 131 2.82 -24.88 -30.45
C THR A 131 1.34 -25.28 -30.37
N PRO A 132 0.63 -25.48 -31.50
CA PRO A 132 -0.81 -25.78 -31.49
C PRO A 132 -1.18 -27.04 -30.68
N GLU A 133 -0.33 -28.07 -30.68
CA GLU A 133 -0.55 -29.30 -29.92
C GLU A 133 -0.49 -29.06 -28.40
N GLU A 134 0.46 -28.25 -27.93
CA GLU A 134 0.58 -27.88 -26.52
C GLU A 134 -0.59 -27.00 -26.04
N GLN A 135 -1.14 -26.17 -26.94
CA GLN A 135 -2.34 -25.38 -26.64
C GLN A 135 -3.57 -26.27 -26.43
N GLU A 136 -3.75 -27.32 -27.24
CA GLU A 136 -4.84 -28.28 -27.04
C GLU A 136 -4.70 -29.09 -25.76
N GLU A 137 -3.48 -29.49 -25.40
CA GLU A 137 -3.23 -30.15 -24.12
C GLU A 137 -3.53 -29.24 -22.93
N LEU A 138 -3.14 -27.96 -23.01
CA LEU A 138 -3.49 -26.97 -22.00
C LEU A 138 -5.01 -26.83 -21.88
N ARG A 139 -5.73 -26.70 -23.00
CA ARG A 139 -7.19 -26.63 -23.00
C ARG A 139 -7.83 -27.85 -22.32
N LYS A 140 -7.40 -29.07 -22.66
CA LYS A 140 -7.88 -30.30 -22.01
C LYS A 140 -7.58 -30.30 -20.50
N LYS A 141 -6.40 -29.83 -20.09
CA LYS A 141 -6.02 -29.69 -18.67
C LYS A 141 -6.92 -28.65 -17.98
N GLU A 142 -7.21 -27.52 -18.62
CA GLU A 142 -8.09 -26.48 -18.08
C GLU A 142 -9.55 -26.95 -17.95
N GLU A 143 -10.10 -27.62 -18.97
CA GLU A 143 -11.45 -28.19 -18.94
C GLU A 143 -11.60 -29.23 -17.80
N ARG A 144 -10.56 -30.05 -17.58
CA ARG A 144 -10.51 -30.98 -16.43
C ARG A 144 -10.55 -30.21 -15.11
N LYS A 145 -9.83 -29.10 -14.98
CA LYS A 145 -9.84 -28.24 -13.78
C LYS A 145 -11.20 -27.60 -13.56
N ASP A 146 -11.85 -27.10 -14.60
CA ASP A 146 -13.18 -26.50 -14.53
C ASP A 146 -14.25 -27.48 -14.09
N ARG A 147 -14.23 -28.69 -14.67
CA ARG A 147 -15.13 -29.77 -14.25
C ARG A 147 -14.98 -30.11 -12.77
N LEU A 148 -13.74 -30.21 -12.28
CA LEU A 148 -13.46 -30.45 -10.86
C LEU A 148 -13.93 -29.28 -9.98
N HIS A 149 -13.75 -28.04 -10.44
CA HIS A 149 -14.21 -26.85 -9.74
C HIS A 149 -15.74 -26.80 -9.63
N GLN A 150 -16.46 -27.11 -10.71
CA GLN A 150 -17.92 -27.20 -10.70
C GLN A 150 -18.41 -28.28 -9.73
N ASN A 151 -17.78 -29.46 -9.71
CA ASN A 151 -18.11 -30.52 -8.74
C ASN A 151 -17.86 -30.06 -7.29
N TYR A 152 -16.77 -29.33 -7.04
CA TYR A 152 -16.50 -28.73 -5.75
C TYR A 152 -17.59 -27.74 -5.33
N LEU A 153 -18.01 -26.83 -6.22
CA LEU A 153 -19.07 -25.86 -5.95
C LEU A 153 -20.40 -26.57 -5.66
N ARG A 154 -20.77 -27.56 -6.47
CA ARG A 154 -21.98 -28.39 -6.24
C ARG A 154 -21.96 -29.05 -4.86
N ARG A 155 -20.81 -29.62 -4.44
CA ARG A 155 -20.65 -30.21 -3.11
C ARG A 155 -20.82 -29.18 -1.99
N LYS A 156 -20.30 -27.96 -2.16
CA LYS A 156 -20.41 -26.89 -1.16
C LYS A 156 -21.83 -26.29 -1.10
N ALA A 157 -22.51 -26.21 -2.24
CA ALA A 157 -23.89 -25.76 -2.33
C ALA A 157 -24.87 -26.70 -1.59
N ASN A 158 -24.55 -28.00 -1.53
CA ASN A 158 -25.36 -29.01 -0.83
C ASN A 158 -25.50 -28.77 0.70
N GLY A 159 -24.76 -27.83 1.30
CA GLY A 159 -25.00 -27.36 2.66
C GLY A 159 -24.65 -28.32 3.81
N LYS A 160 -24.55 -29.64 3.53
CA LYS A 160 -24.21 -30.69 4.50
C LYS A 160 -22.93 -30.42 5.30
N GLN A 161 -21.93 -29.77 4.67
CA GLN A 161 -20.72 -29.37 5.37
C GLN A 161 -21.00 -28.29 6.44
N LYS A 162 -21.85 -27.30 6.13
CA LYS A 162 -22.22 -26.23 7.06
C LYS A 162 -23.04 -26.79 8.24
N GLU A 163 -23.87 -27.79 7.98
CA GLU A 163 -24.61 -28.52 9.02
C GLU A 163 -23.68 -29.31 9.94
N TRP A 164 -22.71 -30.03 9.38
CA TRP A 164 -21.67 -30.72 10.16
C TRP A 164 -20.83 -29.73 10.99
N GLU A 165 -20.36 -28.63 10.39
CA GLU A 165 -19.60 -27.59 11.07
C GLU A 165 -20.41 -26.99 12.24
N LYS A 166 -21.70 -26.70 12.06
CA LYS A 166 -22.57 -26.23 13.16
C LYS A 166 -22.68 -27.24 14.29
N ARG A 167 -22.81 -28.54 13.97
CA ARG A 167 -22.93 -29.61 14.98
C ARG A 167 -21.66 -29.80 15.81
N TYR A 168 -20.48 -29.66 15.21
CA TYR A 168 -19.23 -30.02 15.88
C TYR A 168 -18.36 -28.83 16.30
N ASN A 169 -18.40 -27.69 15.58
CA ASN A 169 -17.51 -26.56 15.89
C ASN A 169 -17.80 -25.94 17.26
N ALA A 170 -19.06 -25.89 17.71
CA ALA A 170 -19.39 -25.34 19.02
C ALA A 170 -18.72 -26.14 20.16
N LYS A 171 -18.86 -27.47 20.12
CA LYS A 171 -18.24 -28.37 21.10
C LYS A 171 -16.71 -28.29 21.04
N ARG A 172 -16.13 -28.31 19.85
CA ARG A 172 -14.67 -28.24 19.66
C ARG A 172 -14.11 -26.90 20.10
N LYS A 173 -14.80 -25.79 19.79
CA LYS A 173 -14.42 -24.44 20.23
C LYS A 173 -14.48 -24.33 21.75
N ALA A 174 -15.52 -24.87 22.39
CA ALA A 174 -15.61 -24.89 23.85
C ALA A 174 -14.46 -25.69 24.50
N GLN A 175 -14.10 -26.85 23.94
CA GLN A 175 -12.95 -27.64 24.42
C GLN A 175 -11.62 -26.89 24.27
N VAL A 176 -11.39 -26.25 23.12
CA VAL A 176 -10.17 -25.47 22.87
C VAL A 176 -10.10 -24.25 23.79
N GLU A 177 -11.20 -23.53 23.99
CA GLU A 177 -11.21 -22.38 24.91
C GLU A 177 -11.03 -22.81 26.37
N ALA A 178 -11.60 -23.95 26.77
CA ALA A 178 -11.36 -24.53 28.09
C ALA A 178 -9.88 -24.90 28.28
N ALA A 179 -9.26 -25.57 27.30
CA ALA A 179 -7.83 -25.91 27.36
C ALA A 179 -6.92 -24.66 27.36
N LYS A 180 -7.29 -23.61 26.61
CA LYS A 180 -6.58 -22.33 26.72
C LYS A 180 -6.79 -21.69 28.09
N ALA A 181 -7.98 -21.78 28.67
CA ALA A 181 -8.27 -21.21 29.99
C ALA A 181 -7.49 -21.93 31.10
N THR A 182 -7.34 -23.25 31.03
CA THR A 182 -6.50 -24.01 31.97
C THR A 182 -5.04 -23.61 31.85
N ILE A 183 -4.49 -23.52 30.63
CA ILE A 183 -3.10 -23.06 30.42
C ILE A 183 -2.92 -21.65 30.97
N ARG A 184 -3.86 -20.73 30.69
CA ARG A 184 -3.80 -19.36 31.24
C ARG A 184 -3.85 -19.33 32.77
N ALA A 185 -4.62 -20.24 33.39
CA ALA A 185 -4.68 -20.33 34.85
C ALA A 185 -3.35 -20.81 35.44
N GLU A 186 -2.75 -21.85 34.86
CA GLU A 186 -1.42 -22.33 35.25
C GLU A 186 -0.34 -21.26 35.05
N ASP A 187 -0.39 -20.50 33.96
CA ASP A 187 0.55 -19.41 33.70
C ASP A 187 0.36 -18.23 34.67
N MET A 188 -0.87 -17.97 35.13
CA MET A 188 -1.15 -16.99 36.20
C MET A 188 -0.59 -17.45 37.55
N GLU A 189 -0.76 -18.72 37.91
CA GLU A 189 -0.20 -19.29 39.15
C GLU A 189 1.33 -19.27 39.16
N LYS A 190 1.96 -19.53 38.01
CA LYS A 190 3.42 -19.44 37.84
C LYS A 190 3.93 -18.00 37.72
N GLY A 191 3.05 -16.99 37.69
CA GLY A 191 3.40 -15.58 37.53
C GLY A 191 3.93 -15.21 36.13
N ILE A 192 3.75 -16.08 35.13
CA ILE A 192 4.18 -15.89 33.74
C ILE A 192 3.18 -14.99 32.98
N PHE A 193 1.90 -15.05 33.35
CA PHE A 193 0.82 -14.27 32.73
C PHE A 193 0.06 -13.45 33.77
N THR A 194 -0.12 -12.14 33.53
CA THR A 194 -0.90 -11.25 34.41
C THR A 194 -1.90 -10.45 33.59
N THR A 195 -3.13 -10.30 34.07
CA THR A 195 -4.15 -9.51 33.38
C THR A 195 -4.00 -8.01 33.68
N VAL A 196 -4.38 -7.16 32.73
CA VAL A 196 -4.28 -5.68 32.87
C VAL A 196 -5.07 -5.17 34.09
N SER A 197 -6.16 -5.85 34.45
CA SER A 197 -6.96 -5.56 35.65
C SER A 197 -6.27 -5.87 36.97
N GLN A 198 -5.30 -6.80 36.98
CA GLN A 198 -4.50 -7.16 38.15
C GLN A 198 -3.26 -6.26 38.29
N LEU A 199 -2.92 -5.49 37.24
CA LEU A 199 -1.85 -4.51 37.33
C LEU A 199 -2.33 -3.28 38.10
N PRO A 200 -1.47 -2.69 38.95
CA PRO A 200 -1.82 -1.47 39.66
C PRO A 200 -2.08 -0.34 38.65
N ARG A 201 -3.24 0.31 38.78
CA ARG A 201 -3.66 1.41 37.91
C ARG A 201 -2.73 2.59 38.11
N GLN A 202 -1.79 2.81 37.18
CA GLN A 202 -0.96 4.00 37.18
C GLN A 202 -1.69 5.14 36.46
N GLU A 203 -1.99 6.21 37.20
CA GLU A 203 -2.45 7.45 36.59
C GLU A 203 -1.29 8.20 35.95
N PRO A 204 -1.49 8.82 34.77
CA PRO A 204 -0.44 9.60 34.11
C PRO A 204 -0.05 10.79 34.99
N ARG A 205 1.18 10.76 35.54
CA ARG A 205 1.73 11.87 36.30
C ARG A 205 2.17 12.97 35.33
N LYS A 206 1.58 14.17 35.44
CA LYS A 206 2.13 15.36 34.80
C LYS A 206 3.53 15.61 35.36
N ALA A 207 4.54 15.68 34.50
CA ALA A 207 5.87 16.10 34.90
C ALA A 207 5.79 17.50 35.51
N THR A 208 6.20 17.62 36.77
CA THR A 208 6.40 18.93 37.41
C THR A 208 7.61 19.57 36.76
N VAL A 209 7.36 20.51 35.86
CA VAL A 209 8.39 21.41 35.34
C VAL A 209 8.81 22.29 36.52
N SER A 210 10.07 22.18 36.94
CA SER A 210 10.65 23.07 37.95
C SER A 210 10.58 24.50 37.44
N ALA A 211 9.71 25.32 38.03
CA ALA A 211 9.77 26.76 37.88
C ALA A 211 10.97 27.27 38.68
N SER A 212 12.16 27.23 38.07
CA SER A 212 13.30 28.00 38.57
C SER A 212 13.16 29.42 38.06
N ALA A 213 12.79 30.28 39.00
CA ALA A 213 12.52 31.70 38.83
C ALA A 213 13.80 32.49 38.52
N THR A 214 13.58 33.53 37.73
CA THR A 214 14.27 34.83 37.67
C THR A 214 15.21 35.13 38.85
N VAL A 215 16.50 35.32 38.55
CA VAL A 215 17.32 36.53 38.84
C VAL A 215 18.31 36.69 37.69
#